data_AF-A0A967C2P9-F1
#
_entry.id   AF-A0A967C2P9-F1
#
_cell.length_a   1.000
_cell.length_b   1.000
_cell.length_c   1.000
_cell.angle_alpha   90.00
_cell.angle_beta   90.00
_cell.angle_gamma   90.00
#
_symmetry.space_group_name_H-M   'P 1'
#
loop_
_entity.id
_entity.type
_entity.pdbx_description
1 polymer ?
#
loop_
_entity_poly.entity_id
_entity_poly.type
_entity_poly.pdbx_seq_one_letter_code
_entity_poly.pdbx_strand_id
1 'polypeptide(L)'
;MKDRGSAPLELAAAVGLLLVPAVLLVLSFAPWVERQMMAREIARNAARTAAVTAELADTEDLVSRAALNYGVDREDVAVALSGNVGRGGLVTATVDVRMPAIVIPGVGEFGSVTWSVHHTEQVDLYRSFP
;
A
#
# COMPACT_ATOMS: atom_id res chain seq x y z
N MET A 1 2.23 -3.78 -57.06
CA MET A 1 2.78 -2.60 -56.34
C MET A 1 1.60 -1.96 -55.62
N LYS A 2 1.39 -2.29 -54.33
CA LYS A 2 0.24 -1.85 -53.54
C LYS A 2 0.74 -1.00 -52.37
N ASP A 3 1.46 0.06 -52.71
CA ASP A 3 1.91 1.08 -51.77
C ASP A 3 1.24 2.38 -52.18
N ARG A 4 0.24 2.80 -51.39
CA ARG A 4 -0.30 4.17 -51.26
C ARG A 4 -1.67 4.10 -50.58
N GLY A 5 -1.76 4.51 -49.32
CA GLY A 5 -3.06 4.86 -48.75
C GLY A 5 -3.23 4.81 -47.22
N SER A 6 -2.24 4.37 -46.44
CA SER A 6 -2.43 4.17 -44.99
C SER A 6 -1.54 5.00 -44.09
N ALA A 7 -0.69 5.90 -44.60
CA ALA A 7 0.22 6.68 -43.74
C ALA A 7 -0.45 7.39 -42.55
N PRO A 8 -1.66 7.99 -42.67
CA PRO A 8 -2.37 8.53 -41.51
C PRO A 8 -2.86 7.45 -40.54
N LEU A 9 -3.27 6.29 -41.05
CA LEU A 9 -3.74 5.15 -40.25
C LEU A 9 -2.57 4.47 -39.52
N GLU A 10 -1.43 4.31 -40.19
CA GLU A 10 -0.19 3.79 -39.63
C GLU A 10 0.36 4.72 -38.56
N LEU A 11 0.34 6.04 -38.80
CA LEU A 11 0.72 7.03 -37.81
C LEU A 11 -0.23 6.99 -36.60
N ALA A 12 -1.54 6.94 -36.81
CA ALA A 12 -2.51 6.83 -35.73
C ALA A 12 -2.33 5.53 -34.92
N ALA A 13 -2.06 4.41 -35.60
CA ALA A 13 -1.80 3.12 -34.97
C ALA A 13 -0.48 3.15 -34.16
N ALA A 14 0.58 3.72 -34.71
CA ALA A 14 1.87 3.87 -34.02
C ALA A 14 1.74 4.77 -32.79
N VAL A 15 1.04 5.89 -32.91
CA VAL A 15 0.78 6.81 -31.79
C VAL A 15 -0.09 6.14 -30.74
N GLY A 16 -1.17 5.45 -31.13
CA GLY A 16 -2.02 4.70 -30.21
C GLY A 16 -1.25 3.61 -29.47
N LEU A 17 -0.43 2.85 -30.20
CA LEU A 17 0.42 1.79 -29.62
C LEU A 17 1.43 2.35 -28.59
N LEU A 18 1.89 3.59 -28.76
CA LEU A 18 2.76 4.26 -27.79
C LEU A 18 1.99 4.90 -26.63
N LEU A 19 0.85 5.53 -26.90
CA LEU A 19 0.07 6.26 -25.90
C LEU A 19 -0.68 5.34 -24.96
N VAL A 20 -1.25 4.22 -25.45
CA VAL A 20 -2.00 3.27 -24.61
C VAL A 20 -1.17 2.76 -23.42
N PRO A 21 0.04 2.18 -23.60
CA PRO A 21 0.84 1.73 -22.46
C PRO A 21 1.28 2.89 -21.57
N ALA A 22 1.57 4.07 -22.12
CA ALA A 22 1.91 5.25 -21.33
C ALA A 22 0.75 5.69 -20.43
N VAL A 23 -0.49 5.73 -20.95
CA VAL A 23 -1.69 6.07 -20.18
C VAL A 23 -1.94 5.01 -19.11
N LEU A 24 -1.82 3.72 -19.43
CA LEU A 24 -1.99 2.64 -18.44
C LEU A 24 -0.98 2.75 -17.29
N LEU A 25 0.28 3.10 -17.58
CA LEU A 25 1.29 3.35 -16.54
C LEU A 25 0.93 4.57 -15.67
N VAL A 26 0.46 5.65 -16.28
CA VAL A 26 0.04 6.85 -15.54
C VAL A 26 -1.15 6.55 -14.62
N LEU A 27 -2.15 5.82 -15.11
CA LEU A 27 -3.31 5.43 -14.32
C LEU A 27 -2.94 4.49 -13.16
N SER A 28 -1.89 3.68 -13.32
CA SER A 28 -1.39 2.79 -12.27
C SER A 28 -0.66 3.55 -11.15
N PHE A 29 -0.24 4.80 -11.37
CA PHE A 29 0.57 5.55 -10.41
C PHE A 29 -0.24 6.10 -9.23
N ALA A 30 -1.47 6.56 -9.45
CA ALA A 30 -2.29 7.13 -8.37
C ALA A 30 -2.60 6.11 -7.24
N PRO A 31 -3.04 4.87 -7.55
CA PRO A 31 -3.27 3.85 -6.53
C PRO A 31 -2.02 3.50 -5.71
N TRP A 32 -0.83 3.58 -6.32
CA TRP A 32 0.43 3.31 -5.62
C TRP A 32 0.70 4.33 -4.52
N VAL A 33 0.55 5.62 -4.83
CA VAL A 33 0.79 6.69 -3.88
C VAL A 33 -0.20 6.59 -2.71
N GLU A 34 -1.47 6.30 -3.00
CA GLU A 34 -2.50 6.10 -1.98
C GLU A 34 -2.18 4.92 -1.06
N ARG A 35 -1.84 3.74 -1.63
CA ARG A 35 -1.44 2.55 -0.86
C ARG A 35 -0.20 2.78 0.00
N GLN A 36 0.78 3.56 -0.47
CA GLN A 36 1.98 3.90 0.31
C GLN A 36 1.68 4.83 1.49
N MET A 37 0.87 5.87 1.28
CA MET A 37 0.49 6.80 2.37
C MET A 37 -0.34 6.08 3.44
N MET A 38 -1.27 5.24 3.00
CA MET A 38 -2.06 4.36 3.85
C MET A 38 -1.18 3.44 4.70
N ALA A 39 -0.27 2.69 4.07
CA ALA A 39 0.63 1.75 4.78
C ALA A 39 1.40 2.45 5.90
N ARG A 40 1.87 3.67 5.64
CA ARG A 40 2.63 4.48 6.60
C ARG A 40 1.78 4.95 7.77
N GLU A 41 0.54 5.36 7.50
CA GLU A 41 -0.39 5.77 8.55
C GLU A 41 -0.83 4.57 9.41
N ILE A 42 -1.08 3.41 8.80
CA ILE A 42 -1.35 2.15 9.53
C ILE A 42 -0.18 1.79 10.44
N ALA A 43 1.05 1.77 9.91
CA ALA A 43 2.24 1.42 10.68
C ALA A 43 2.39 2.35 11.89
N ARG A 44 2.24 3.66 11.68
CA ARG A 44 2.33 4.67 12.74
C ARG A 44 1.26 4.46 13.80
N ASN A 45 0.00 4.30 13.40
CA ASN A 45 -1.12 4.15 14.33
C ASN A 45 -1.05 2.81 15.09
N ALA A 46 -0.61 1.74 14.44
CA ALA A 46 -0.42 0.43 15.07
C ALA A 46 0.68 0.48 16.15
N ALA A 47 1.85 1.01 15.81
CA ALA A 47 2.96 1.16 16.76
C ALA A 47 2.60 2.10 17.92
N ARG A 48 1.94 3.23 17.62
CA ARG A 48 1.50 4.18 18.64
C ARG A 48 0.46 3.58 19.58
N THR A 49 -0.54 2.89 19.05
CA THR A 49 -1.56 2.21 19.85
C THR A 49 -0.89 1.22 20.79
N ALA A 50 -0.02 0.35 20.27
CA ALA A 50 0.70 -0.64 21.06
C ALA A 50 1.62 0.00 22.12
N ALA A 51 2.26 1.13 21.82
CA ALA A 51 3.07 1.86 22.78
C ALA A 51 2.24 2.51 23.91
N VAL A 52 1.02 2.95 23.61
CA VAL A 52 0.10 3.59 24.57
C VAL A 52 -0.61 2.55 25.44
N THR A 53 -1.16 1.49 24.84
CA THR A 53 -1.85 0.41 25.57
C THR A 53 -0.87 -0.53 26.27
N ALA A 54 0.41 -0.50 25.87
CA ALA A 54 1.45 -1.42 26.31
C ALA A 54 1.10 -2.89 26.08
N GLU A 55 0.42 -3.13 24.97
CA GLU A 55 0.00 -4.46 24.53
C GLU A 55 0.20 -4.56 23.03
N LEU A 56 0.71 -5.71 22.57
CA LEU A 56 0.73 -6.02 21.15
C LEU A 56 -0.69 -6.42 20.78
N ALA A 57 -1.40 -5.50 20.13
CA ALA A 57 -2.77 -5.73 19.68
C ALA A 57 -2.84 -6.93 18.71
N ASP A 58 -4.01 -7.57 18.65
CA ASP A 58 -4.30 -8.58 17.64
C ASP A 58 -4.16 -7.97 16.24
N THR A 59 -3.21 -8.50 15.46
CA THR A 59 -2.91 -8.02 14.12
C THR A 59 -4.08 -8.21 13.16
N GLU A 60 -4.95 -9.20 13.40
CA GLU A 60 -6.15 -9.43 12.57
C GLU A 60 -7.20 -8.31 12.73
N ASP A 61 -7.34 -7.75 13.93
CA ASP A 61 -8.22 -6.59 14.15
C ASP A 61 -7.64 -5.34 13.48
N LEU A 62 -6.31 -5.15 13.52
CA LEU A 62 -5.63 -4.05 12.85
C LEU A 62 -5.81 -4.11 11.32
N VAL A 63 -5.63 -5.31 10.72
CA VAL A 63 -5.88 -5.54 9.29
C VAL A 63 -7.35 -5.31 8.96
N SER A 64 -8.28 -5.78 9.80
CA SER A 64 -9.72 -5.58 9.62
C SER A 64 -10.12 -4.11 9.63
N ARG A 65 -9.59 -3.32 10.56
CA ARG A 65 -9.83 -1.88 10.62
C ARG A 65 -9.20 -1.14 9.46
N ALA A 66 -8.00 -1.53 9.04
CA ALA A 66 -7.34 -0.97 7.87
C ALA A 66 -8.18 -1.20 6.59
N ALA A 67 -8.66 -2.42 6.38
CA ALA A 67 -9.52 -2.77 5.25
C ALA A 67 -10.80 -1.91 5.22
N LEU A 68 -11.46 -1.76 6.37
CA LEU A 68 -12.68 -0.94 6.48
C LEU A 68 -12.43 0.56 6.28
N ASN A 69 -11.35 1.09 6.84
CA ASN A 69 -11.09 2.54 6.83
C ASN A 69 -10.56 3.03 5.48
N TYR A 70 -9.80 2.20 4.78
CA TYR A 70 -9.12 2.59 3.55
C TYR A 70 -9.67 1.91 2.28
N GLY A 71 -10.69 1.06 2.42
CA GLY A 71 -11.33 0.41 1.29
C GLY A 71 -10.43 -0.57 0.54
N VAL A 72 -9.50 -1.21 1.25
CA VAL A 72 -8.59 -2.22 0.71
C VAL A 72 -9.00 -3.62 1.14
N ASP A 73 -8.70 -4.60 0.30
CA ASP A 73 -8.95 -6.00 0.65
C ASP A 73 -8.01 -6.46 1.76
N ARG A 74 -8.52 -7.29 2.68
CA ARG A 74 -7.71 -7.82 3.79
C ARG A 74 -6.51 -8.63 3.30
N GLU A 75 -6.66 -9.32 2.18
CA GLU A 75 -5.59 -10.14 1.62
C GLU A 75 -4.43 -9.33 1.03
N ASP A 76 -4.64 -8.03 0.81
CA ASP A 76 -3.65 -7.09 0.29
C ASP A 76 -2.87 -6.37 1.38
N VAL A 77 -3.22 -6.55 2.66
CA VAL A 77 -2.56 -5.86 3.78
C VAL A 77 -2.19 -6.88 4.86
N ALA A 78 -0.91 -6.93 5.22
CA ALA A 78 -0.43 -7.66 6.39
C ALA A 78 0.21 -6.69 7.39
N VAL A 79 -0.09 -6.89 8.67
CA VAL A 79 0.48 -6.08 9.76
C VAL A 79 1.18 -7.02 10.73
N ALA A 80 2.41 -6.67 11.11
CA ALA A 80 3.18 -7.36 12.12
C ALA A 80 3.67 -6.36 13.17
N LEU A 81 3.49 -6.70 14.45
CA LEU A 81 4.02 -5.93 15.57
C LEU A 81 5.16 -6.70 16.23
N SER A 82 6.22 -5.99 16.62
CA SER A 82 7.39 -6.58 17.27
C SER A 82 8.00 -5.61 18.27
N GLY A 83 8.82 -6.13 19.20
CA GLY A 83 9.55 -5.33 20.18
C GLY A 83 9.08 -5.55 21.61
N ASN A 84 9.30 -4.55 22.46
CA ASN A 84 9.04 -4.61 23.89
C ASN A 84 8.07 -3.52 24.32
N VAL A 85 6.92 -3.95 24.85
CA VAL A 85 5.86 -3.07 25.40
C VAL A 85 6.10 -2.63 26.85
N GLY A 86 7.22 -3.06 27.44
CA GLY A 86 7.69 -2.59 28.74
C GLY A 86 8.06 -1.11 28.73
N ARG A 87 8.18 -0.52 29.93
CA ARG A 87 8.53 0.90 30.10
C ARG A 87 9.84 1.25 29.40
N GLY A 88 9.83 2.31 28.59
CA GLY A 88 10.98 2.73 27.79
C GLY A 88 11.35 1.76 26.67
N GLY A 89 10.58 0.69 26.48
CA GLY A 89 10.72 -0.25 25.38
C GLY A 89 10.38 0.39 24.03
N LEU A 90 10.74 -0.32 22.96
CA LEU A 90 10.46 0.10 21.59
C LEU A 90 9.51 -0.91 20.96
N VAL A 91 8.49 -0.41 20.30
CA VAL A 91 7.54 -1.22 19.53
C VAL A 91 7.65 -0.81 18.06
N THR A 92 7.87 -1.79 17.20
CA THR A 92 7.97 -1.61 15.75
C THR A 92 6.79 -2.29 15.07
N ALA A 93 6.02 -1.51 14.32
CA ALA A 93 5.02 -2.00 13.38
C ALA A 93 5.61 -2.12 11.99
N THR A 94 5.40 -3.26 11.36
CA THR A 94 5.68 -3.54 9.96
C THR A 94 4.36 -3.75 9.23
N VAL A 95 4.17 -3.04 8.13
CA VAL A 95 2.98 -3.14 7.29
C VAL A 95 3.43 -3.47 5.88
N ASP A 96 2.96 -4.60 5.37
CA ASP A 96 3.15 -5.02 4.00
C ASP A 96 1.86 -4.79 3.24
N VAL A 97 1.95 -4.05 2.14
CA VAL A 97 0.82 -3.79 1.25
C VAL A 97 1.12 -4.32 -0.13
N ARG A 98 0.22 -5.14 -0.67
CA ARG A 98 0.23 -5.58 -2.06
C ARG A 98 -0.23 -4.42 -2.94
N MET A 99 0.53 -4.08 -3.97
CA MET A 99 0.20 -3.04 -4.95
C MET A 99 0.06 -3.68 -6.34
N PRO A 100 -0.92 -3.29 -7.15
CA PRO A 100 -1.07 -3.82 -8.51
C PRO A 100 0.09 -3.36 -9.40
N ALA A 101 0.70 -4.25 -10.18
CA ALA A 101 1.78 -3.84 -11.08
C ALA A 101 1.23 -3.04 -12.29
N ILE A 102 0.08 -3.44 -12.83
CA ILE A 102 -0.62 -2.77 -13.92
C ILE A 102 -2.12 -2.80 -13.65
N VAL A 103 -2.79 -1.67 -13.83
CA VAL A 103 -4.26 -1.58 -13.79
C VAL A 103 -4.78 -1.30 -15.21
N ILE A 104 -5.62 -2.20 -15.73
CA ILE A 104 -6.30 -2.01 -17.01
C ILE A 104 -7.77 -1.67 -16.75
N PRO A 105 -8.22 -0.45 -17.07
CA PRO A 105 -9.61 -0.04 -16.87
C PRO A 105 -10.58 -1.01 -17.56
N GLY A 106 -11.57 -1.52 -16.81
CA GLY A 106 -12.58 -2.44 -17.30
C GLY A 106 -12.14 -3.90 -17.44
N VAL A 107 -10.88 -4.24 -17.20
CA VAL A 107 -10.37 -5.62 -17.23
C VAL A 107 -9.91 -6.08 -15.84
N GLY A 108 -9.20 -5.22 -15.10
CA GLY A 108 -8.73 -5.50 -13.73
C GLY A 108 -7.24 -5.23 -13.52
N GLU A 109 -6.70 -5.80 -12.43
CA GLU A 109 -5.30 -5.69 -12.02
C GLU A 109 -4.47 -6.88 -12.53
N PHE A 110 -3.23 -6.62 -12.98
CA PHE A 110 -2.32 -7.64 -13.49
C PHE A 110 -0.96 -7.58 -12.78
N GLY A 111 -0.63 -8.69 -12.13
CA GLY A 111 0.59 -8.81 -11.31
C GLY A 111 0.54 -7.92 -10.07
N SER A 112 1.45 -8.19 -9.13
CA SER A 112 1.51 -7.43 -7.88
C SER A 112 2.93 -7.27 -7.37
N VAL A 113 3.19 -6.15 -6.71
CA VAL A 113 4.43 -5.84 -6.00
C VAL A 113 4.08 -5.61 -4.53
N THR A 114 4.78 -6.27 -3.62
CA THR A 114 4.64 -6.02 -2.18
C THR A 114 5.54 -4.85 -1.78
N TRP A 115 4.98 -3.91 -1.02
CA TRP A 115 5.70 -2.80 -0.43
C TRP A 115 5.61 -2.83 1.09
N SER A 116 6.77 -2.79 1.74
CA SER A 116 6.90 -2.88 3.19
C SER A 116 7.21 -1.51 3.79
N VAL A 117 6.49 -1.14 4.84
CA VAL A 117 6.74 0.08 5.63
C VAL A 117 6.91 -0.30 7.09
N HIS A 118 7.88 0.34 7.74
CA HIS A 118 8.15 0.14 9.16
C HIS A 118 8.02 1.47 9.92
N HIS A 119 7.43 1.42 11.12
CA HIS A 119 7.40 2.54 12.05
C HIS A 119 7.69 2.05 13.47
N THR A 120 8.56 2.77 14.18
CA THR A 120 8.94 2.44 15.56
C THR A 120 8.51 3.56 16.48
N GLU A 121 7.83 3.20 17.57
CA GLU A 121 7.41 4.13 18.62
C GLU A 121 7.99 3.67 19.98
N GLN A 122 8.32 4.63 20.85
CA GLN A 122 8.80 4.34 22.20
C GLN A 122 7.64 4.31 23.21
N VAL A 123 7.66 3.32 24.09
CA VAL A 123 6.73 3.22 25.23
C VAL A 123 7.14 4.22 26.30
N ASP A 124 6.18 5.01 26.79
CA ASP A 124 6.42 6.00 27.83
C ASP A 124 7.02 5.36 29.11
N LEU A 125 8.16 5.91 29.56
CA LEU A 125 8.83 5.49 30.79
C LEU A 125 7.99 5.81 32.03
N TYR A 126 7.28 6.93 32.01
CA TYR A 126 6.63 7.51 33.19
C TYR A 126 5.18 7.09 33.36
N ARG A 127 4.66 6.15 32.56
CA ARG A 127 3.25 5.73 32.66
C ARG A 127 2.91 5.36 34.11
N SER A 128 2.05 6.08 34.80
CA SER A 128 1.53 5.58 36.09
C SER A 128 0.59 4.42 35.76
N PHE A 129 0.75 3.26 36.40
CA PHE A 129 -0.16 2.13 36.20
C PHE A 129 -1.62 2.55 36.47
N PRO A 130 -2.61 1.98 35.76
CA PRO A 130 -3.96 1.83 36.30
C PRO A 130 -3.94 0.90 37.52
#